data_AF-A0A8J6VUF2-F1
#
_entry.id   AF-A0A8J6VUF2-F1
#
_cell.length_a   1.000
_cell.length_b   1.000
_cell.length_c   1.000
_cell.angle_alpha   90.00
_cell.angle_beta   90.00
_cell.angle_gamma   90.00
#
_symmetry.space_group_name_H-M   'P 1'
#
loop_
_entity.id
_entity.type
_entity.pdbx_description
1 polymer ?
#
loop_
_entity_poly.entity_id
_entity_poly.type
_entity_poly.pdbx_seq_one_letter_code
_entity_poly.pdbx_strand_id
1 'polypeptide(L)'
;MAKKQLTKRVESEIQRLVEKYGYSGAVLREFALFTLEKEPAKGKKEPTKGEKKVTKTKGLSLPELKQAIYQHFSVKDTTALKKSGTFQMATSGMDKLDLSKKAGWEDLYRKLIGVLPGEENEQGYGCVNGINILKYDLPWNAFGLDPKTAKTEEIKASYRDLSKIYHPDNTKTGDAQIFNRLTVFYKSLTEKF
;
A
#
# COMPACT_ATOMS: atom_id res chain seq x y z
N MET A 1 8.39 -4.94 -47.54
CA MET A 1 7.74 -5.20 -46.24
C MET A 1 8.45 -6.37 -45.58
N ALA A 2 9.19 -6.14 -44.50
CA ALA A 2 9.92 -7.21 -43.81
C ALA A 2 8.93 -8.09 -43.03
N LYS A 3 8.76 -9.35 -43.44
CA LYS A 3 7.98 -10.34 -42.70
C LYS A 3 8.66 -10.58 -41.34
N LYS A 4 8.14 -10.00 -40.26
CA LYS A 4 8.57 -10.35 -38.91
C LYS A 4 8.26 -11.82 -38.68
N GLN A 5 9.29 -12.63 -38.48
CA GLN A 5 9.14 -14.05 -38.21
C GLN A 5 8.97 -14.28 -36.71
N LEU A 6 8.05 -15.17 -36.36
CA LEU A 6 7.85 -15.63 -34.98
C LEU A 6 9.06 -16.49 -34.58
N THR A 7 9.44 -16.43 -33.31
CA THR A 7 10.51 -17.31 -32.82
C THR A 7 9.99 -18.75 -32.71
N LYS A 8 10.86 -19.73 -32.95
CA LYS A 8 10.52 -21.17 -32.88
C LYS A 8 9.80 -21.58 -31.58
N ARG A 9 10.12 -20.90 -30.46
CA ARG A 9 9.49 -21.11 -29.16
C ARG A 9 8.03 -20.66 -29.11
N VAL A 10 7.69 -19.56 -29.80
CA VAL A 10 6.31 -19.07 -29.86
C VAL A 10 5.48 -19.96 -30.78
N GLU A 11 6.06 -20.41 -31.90
CA GLU A 11 5.40 -21.35 -32.82
C GLU A 11 5.10 -22.70 -32.16
N SER A 12 6.02 -23.23 -31.35
CA SER A 12 5.81 -24.48 -30.62
C SER A 12 4.69 -24.36 -29.57
N GLU A 13 4.57 -23.21 -28.91
CA GLU A 13 3.50 -23.00 -27.92
C GLU A 13 2.15 -22.82 -28.61
N ILE A 14 2.12 -22.13 -29.77
CA ILE A 14 0.91 -22.04 -30.60
C ILE A 14 0.47 -23.45 -31.01
N GLN A 15 1.38 -24.31 -31.45
CA GLN A 15 1.04 -25.65 -31.88
C GLN A 15 0.52 -26.53 -30.72
N ARG A 16 1.14 -26.42 -29.54
CA ARG A 16 0.64 -27.05 -28.31
C ARG A 16 -0.78 -26.57 -27.96
N LEU A 17 -1.07 -25.28 -28.12
CA LEU A 17 -2.38 -24.70 -27.81
C LEU A 17 -3.44 -25.13 -28.82
N VAL A 18 -3.08 -25.28 -30.09
CA VAL A 18 -3.95 -25.83 -31.14
C VAL A 18 -4.27 -27.30 -30.85
N GLU A 19 -3.27 -28.12 -30.56
CA GLU A 19 -3.45 -29.57 -30.32
C GLU A 19 -4.20 -29.85 -29.02
N LYS A 20 -3.91 -29.10 -27.95
CA LYS A 20 -4.49 -29.38 -26.63
C LYS A 20 -5.89 -28.81 -26.43
N TYR A 21 -6.21 -27.69 -27.08
CA TYR A 21 -7.44 -26.95 -26.81
C TYR A 21 -8.25 -26.61 -28.07
N GLY A 22 -7.81 -27.03 -29.26
CA GLY A 22 -8.53 -26.85 -30.52
C GLY A 22 -8.62 -25.41 -31.01
N TYR A 23 -7.77 -24.51 -30.50
CA TYR A 23 -7.77 -23.11 -30.92
C TYR A 23 -7.35 -22.96 -32.38
N SER A 24 -7.85 -21.92 -33.06
CA SER A 24 -7.41 -21.59 -34.42
C SER A 24 -5.97 -21.07 -34.42
N GLY A 25 -5.06 -21.84 -35.02
CA GLY A 25 -3.64 -21.49 -35.09
C GLY A 25 -3.36 -20.19 -35.87
N ALA A 26 -4.26 -19.78 -36.77
CA ALA A 26 -4.16 -18.51 -37.49
C ALA A 26 -4.35 -17.30 -36.55
N VAL A 27 -5.36 -17.36 -35.68
CA VAL A 27 -5.67 -16.29 -34.71
C VAL A 27 -4.55 -16.14 -33.68
N LEU A 28 -4.00 -17.26 -33.21
CA LEU A 28 -2.88 -17.25 -32.26
C LEU A 28 -1.60 -16.69 -32.87
N ARG A 29 -1.36 -16.90 -34.17
CA ARG A 29 -0.22 -16.31 -34.89
C ARG A 29 -0.41 -14.80 -35.09
N GLU A 30 -1.60 -14.35 -35.46
CA GLU A 30 -1.91 -12.90 -35.55
C GLU A 30 -1.73 -12.20 -34.21
N PHE A 31 -2.23 -12.80 -33.13
CA PHE A 31 -2.02 -12.26 -31.78
C PHE A 31 -0.54 -12.20 -31.40
N ALA A 32 0.22 -13.25 -31.69
CA ALA A 32 1.65 -13.26 -31.42
C ALA A 32 2.40 -12.20 -32.23
N LEU A 33 2.05 -11.99 -33.51
CA LEU A 33 2.60 -10.93 -34.33
C LEU A 33 2.21 -9.53 -33.82
N PHE A 34 0.97 -9.34 -33.38
CA PHE A 34 0.49 -8.11 -32.75
C PHE A 34 1.31 -7.76 -31.50
N THR A 35 1.62 -8.73 -30.64
CA THR A 35 2.47 -8.46 -29.45
C THR A 35 3.93 -8.10 -29.79
N LEU A 36 4.40 -8.47 -30.98
CA LEU A 36 5.74 -8.12 -31.51
C LEU A 36 5.76 -6.76 -32.22
N GLU A 37 4.60 -6.21 -32.56
CA GLU A 37 4.42 -4.83 -32.99
C GLU A 37 4.30 -3.91 -31.77
N LYS A 38 5.38 -3.82 -30.97
CA LYS A 38 5.50 -2.74 -29.99
C LYS A 38 5.63 -1.40 -30.73
N GLU A 39 4.82 -0.43 -30.29
CA GLU A 39 4.79 0.97 -30.74
C GLU A 39 6.21 1.58 -30.83
N PRO A 40 6.48 2.47 -31.80
CA PRO A 40 7.78 3.10 -31.95
C PRO A 40 8.09 3.99 -30.75
N ALA A 41 9.15 3.63 -30.02
CA ALA A 41 9.74 4.48 -29.01
C ALA A 41 10.33 5.75 -29.66
N LYS A 42 9.84 6.93 -29.30
CA LYS A 42 10.62 8.18 -29.26
C LYS A 42 9.91 9.31 -28.49
N GLY A 43 10.55 9.74 -27.40
CA GLY A 43 10.81 11.16 -27.13
C GLY A 43 9.73 12.02 -26.47
N LYS A 44 10.06 12.46 -25.24
CA LYS A 44 9.69 13.72 -24.54
C LYS A 44 8.25 13.88 -23.98
N LYS A 45 8.24 14.10 -22.66
CA LYS A 45 7.36 14.93 -21.78
C LYS A 45 5.87 15.08 -22.12
N GLU A 46 5.03 14.76 -21.11
CA GLU A 46 3.68 15.24 -20.70
C GLU A 46 2.86 16.17 -21.63
N PRO A 47 1.50 16.20 -21.58
CA PRO A 47 0.65 15.80 -20.44
C PRO A 47 -0.69 15.06 -20.77
N THR A 48 -1.32 14.58 -19.69
CA THR A 48 -2.78 14.42 -19.46
C THR A 48 -3.60 13.25 -20.06
N LYS A 49 -4.20 12.53 -19.08
CA LYS A 49 -5.61 12.07 -18.95
C LYS A 49 -6.10 10.85 -19.74
N GLY A 50 -6.48 9.83 -18.96
CA GLY A 50 -7.31 8.67 -19.33
C GLY A 50 -6.49 7.54 -19.97
N GLU A 51 -6.41 6.30 -19.51
CA GLU A 51 -7.16 5.53 -18.52
C GLU A 51 -6.22 4.51 -17.86
N LYS A 52 -6.67 4.01 -16.71
CA LYS A 52 -5.90 3.32 -15.67
C LYS A 52 -5.22 2.03 -16.15
N LYS A 53 -3.92 2.10 -16.42
CA LYS A 53 -3.02 0.96 -16.25
C LYS A 53 -2.90 0.67 -14.75
N VAL A 54 -3.26 -0.54 -14.32
CA VAL A 54 -2.90 -1.08 -13.00
C VAL A 54 -1.38 -1.24 -12.96
N THR A 55 -0.68 -0.14 -12.77
CA THR A 55 0.72 -0.13 -12.38
C THR A 55 0.75 -0.45 -10.91
N LYS A 56 1.42 -1.55 -10.54
CA LYS A 56 1.95 -1.74 -9.18
C LYS A 56 2.50 -0.40 -8.71
N THR A 57 1.83 0.19 -7.74
CA THR A 57 2.14 1.48 -7.13
C THR A 57 3.61 1.46 -6.73
N LYS A 58 4.42 2.23 -7.46
CA LYS A 58 5.78 2.53 -7.01
C LYS A 58 5.59 3.32 -5.72
N GLY A 59 5.94 2.71 -4.59
CA GLY A 59 5.95 3.41 -3.31
C GLY A 59 6.73 4.72 -3.42
N LEU A 60 6.36 5.72 -2.62
CA LEU A 60 6.96 7.05 -2.63
C LEU A 60 8.49 6.96 -2.73
N SER A 61 9.05 7.75 -3.65
CA SER A 61 10.49 7.85 -3.79
C SER A 61 11.08 8.52 -2.55
N LEU A 62 12.36 8.24 -2.24
CA LEU A 62 13.05 8.86 -1.11
C LEU A 62 12.95 10.40 -1.07
N PRO A 63 13.10 11.14 -2.19
CA PRO A 63 12.92 12.60 -2.15
C PRO A 63 11.48 13.03 -1.83
N GLU A 64 10.46 12.31 -2.32
CA GLU A 64 9.06 12.61 -2.00
C GLU A 64 8.74 12.35 -0.53
N LEU A 65 9.24 11.24 0.04
CA LEU A 65 9.12 10.94 1.47
C LEU A 65 9.72 12.07 2.32
N LYS A 66 10.95 12.48 2.00
CA LYS A 66 11.64 13.57 2.68
C LYS A 66 10.85 14.88 2.58
N GLN A 67 10.39 15.21 1.38
CA GLN A 67 9.64 16.43 1.15
C GLN A 67 8.35 16.47 1.96
N ALA A 68 7.59 15.37 2.00
CA ALA A 68 6.35 15.30 2.79
C ALA A 68 6.62 15.51 4.28
N ILE A 69 7.70 14.93 4.82
CA ILE A 69 8.11 15.09 6.21
C ILE A 69 8.55 16.54 6.48
N TYR A 70 9.30 17.13 5.56
CA TYR A 70 9.71 18.53 5.68
C TYR A 70 8.51 19.48 5.70
N GLN A 71 7.51 19.25 4.85
CA GLN A 71 6.27 20.02 4.86
C GLN A 71 5.49 19.83 6.17
N HIS A 72 5.37 18.59 6.66
CA HIS A 72 4.70 18.31 7.94
C HIS A 72 5.31 19.07 9.11
N PHE A 73 6.64 19.18 9.16
CA PHE A 73 7.36 19.91 10.21
C PHE A 73 7.68 21.36 9.86
N SER A 74 7.26 21.86 8.69
CA SER A 74 7.59 23.20 8.18
C SER A 74 9.10 23.53 8.18
N VAL A 75 9.93 22.54 7.83
CA VAL A 75 11.40 22.67 7.75
C VAL A 75 11.89 22.56 6.30
N LYS A 76 13.11 23.04 6.02
CA LYS A 76 13.67 23.03 4.66
C LYS A 76 14.52 21.79 4.36
N ASP A 77 15.26 21.30 5.36
CA ASP A 77 16.28 20.26 5.19
C ASP A 77 16.33 19.27 6.35
N THR A 78 17.03 18.15 6.16
CA THR A 78 17.23 17.12 7.21
C THR A 78 17.94 17.68 8.45
N THR A 79 18.85 18.63 8.28
CA THR A 79 19.57 19.28 9.39
C THR A 79 18.63 20.12 10.24
N ALA A 80 17.72 20.86 9.61
CA ALA A 80 16.68 21.62 10.28
C ALA A 80 15.66 20.69 10.95
N LEU A 81 15.30 19.58 10.30
CA LEU A 81 14.42 18.56 10.87
C LEU A 81 14.96 18.01 12.19
N LYS A 82 16.24 17.59 12.22
CA LYS A 82 16.89 17.04 13.43
C LYS A 82 17.02 18.06 14.56
N LYS A 83 17.13 19.35 14.23
CA LYS A 83 17.18 20.46 15.19
C LYS A 83 15.80 20.93 15.64
N SER A 84 14.74 20.55 14.93
CA SER A 84 13.39 20.96 15.27
C SER A 84 12.93 20.28 16.56
N GLY A 85 12.55 21.08 17.56
CA GLY A 85 11.99 20.56 18.80
C GLY A 85 10.69 19.79 18.57
N THR A 86 9.88 20.16 17.57
CA THR A 86 8.65 19.44 17.22
C THR A 86 8.94 18.04 16.70
N PHE A 87 10.01 17.87 15.92
CA PHE A 87 10.44 16.56 15.43
C PHE A 87 11.00 15.69 16.55
N GLN A 88 11.81 16.27 17.45
CA GLN A 88 12.36 15.55 18.60
C GLN A 88 11.25 15.10 19.56
N MET A 89 10.26 15.95 19.81
CA MET A 89 9.11 15.60 20.62
C MET A 89 8.29 14.48 19.97
N ALA A 90 7.99 14.59 18.67
CA ALA A 90 7.24 13.58 17.94
C ALA A 90 7.98 12.23 17.87
N THR A 91 9.31 12.23 17.81
CA THR A 91 10.12 11.01 17.71
C THR A 91 10.67 10.49 19.04
N SER A 92 10.42 11.20 20.16
CA SER A 92 10.96 10.88 21.50
C SER A 92 10.57 9.49 22.02
N GLY A 93 9.41 8.98 21.64
CA GLY A 93 8.92 7.64 21.98
C GLY A 93 9.06 6.60 20.86
N MET A 94 9.74 6.93 19.76
CA MET A 94 9.92 5.99 18.64
C MET A 94 11.16 5.13 18.85
N ASP A 95 11.07 3.85 18.47
CA ASP A 95 12.24 2.96 18.36
C ASP A 95 13.33 3.60 17.48
N LYS A 96 14.59 3.18 17.64
CA LYS A 96 15.75 3.73 16.91
C LYS A 96 15.49 3.83 15.40
N LEU A 97 15.10 5.02 14.95
CA LEU A 97 14.86 5.33 13.55
C LEU A 97 16.18 5.49 12.80
N ASP A 98 16.41 4.64 11.81
CA ASP A 98 17.58 4.73 10.95
C ASP A 98 17.32 5.67 9.76
N LEU A 99 17.51 6.98 9.97
CA LEU A 99 17.34 8.00 8.95
C LEU A 99 18.39 7.97 7.83
N SER A 100 19.36 7.03 7.88
CA SER A 100 20.30 6.81 6.77
C SER A 100 19.68 5.94 5.66
N LYS A 101 18.68 5.12 5.99
CA LYS A 101 18.04 4.17 5.09
C LYS A 101 16.65 4.63 4.69
N LYS A 102 16.22 4.26 3.48
CA LYS A 102 14.86 4.51 3.00
C LYS A 102 13.80 3.95 3.96
N ALA A 103 14.04 2.76 4.53
CA ALA A 103 13.13 2.14 5.49
C ALA A 103 12.81 3.04 6.69
N GLY A 104 13.81 3.71 7.27
CA GLY A 104 13.56 4.62 8.40
C GLY A 104 12.75 5.86 8.01
N TRP A 105 12.85 6.32 6.76
CA TRP A 105 11.98 7.41 6.25
C TRP A 105 10.56 6.93 5.99
N GLU A 106 10.39 5.70 5.52
CA GLU A 106 9.07 5.07 5.37
C GLU A 106 8.40 4.88 6.73
N ASP A 107 9.10 4.36 7.74
CA ASP A 107 8.58 4.21 9.10
C ASP A 107 8.15 5.54 9.71
N LEU A 108 8.95 6.58 9.49
CA LEU A 108 8.61 7.93 9.96
C LEU A 108 7.36 8.48 9.26
N TYR A 109 7.24 8.25 7.96
CA TYR A 109 6.05 8.63 7.18
C TYR A 109 4.80 7.91 7.70
N ARG A 110 4.89 6.59 7.95
CA ARG A 110 3.77 5.78 8.46
C ARG A 110 3.24 6.26 9.80
N LYS A 111 4.15 6.67 10.70
CA LYS A 111 3.79 7.11 12.06
C LYS A 111 3.26 8.54 12.13
N LEU A 112 3.70 9.43 11.24
CA LEU A 112 3.43 10.87 11.38
C LEU A 112 2.53 11.45 10.31
N ILE A 113 2.54 10.88 9.10
CA ILE A 113 1.84 11.45 7.95
C ILE A 113 0.64 10.58 7.57
N GLY A 114 0.86 9.28 7.36
CA GLY A 114 -0.22 8.36 7.02
C GLY A 114 0.20 7.19 6.15
N VAL A 115 -0.74 6.65 5.38
CA VAL A 115 -0.56 5.44 4.56
C VAL A 115 0.29 5.72 3.33
N LEU A 116 1.24 4.83 3.04
CA LEU A 116 2.03 4.90 1.82
C LEU A 116 1.19 4.48 0.59
N PRO A 117 1.38 5.13 -0.57
CA PRO A 117 0.69 4.75 -1.80
C PRO A 117 0.96 3.30 -2.18
N GLY A 118 -0.10 2.51 -2.33
CA GLY A 118 -0.01 1.08 -2.62
C GLY A 118 -0.21 0.14 -1.45
N GLU A 119 -0.28 0.67 -0.23
CA GLU A 119 -0.64 -0.09 0.96
C GLU A 119 -2.08 0.20 1.42
N GLU A 120 -2.76 1.06 0.69
CA GLU A 120 -4.19 1.28 0.82
C GLU A 120 -4.92 0.01 0.36
N ASN A 121 -5.72 -0.57 1.25
CA ASN A 121 -6.42 -1.85 1.04
C ASN A 121 -5.48 -3.07 1.02
N GLU A 122 -4.39 -3.04 1.81
CA GLU A 122 -3.55 -4.21 2.03
C GLU A 122 -4.40 -5.36 2.62
N GLN A 123 -4.17 -6.58 2.12
CA GLN A 123 -4.81 -7.81 2.59
C GLN A 123 -3.74 -8.74 3.15
N GLY A 124 -4.03 -9.36 4.30
CA GLY A 124 -3.12 -10.30 4.94
C GLY A 124 -3.13 -10.17 6.46
N TYR A 125 -2.11 -10.73 7.09
CA TYR A 125 -1.95 -10.71 8.53
C TYR A 125 -1.86 -9.27 9.08
N GLY A 126 -2.63 -8.99 10.12
CA GLY A 126 -2.71 -7.66 10.74
C GLY A 126 -3.49 -6.62 9.92
N CYS A 127 -4.05 -6.98 8.76
CA CYS A 127 -4.87 -6.07 7.97
C CYS A 127 -6.32 -6.11 8.42
N VAL A 128 -6.84 -4.98 8.91
CA VAL A 128 -8.24 -4.80 9.32
C VAL A 128 -8.78 -3.59 8.57
N ASN A 129 -9.93 -3.75 7.89
CA ASN A 129 -10.54 -2.70 7.08
C ASN A 129 -9.59 -2.05 6.06
N GLY A 130 -8.72 -2.87 5.45
CA GLY A 130 -7.80 -2.43 4.40
C GLY A 130 -6.55 -1.69 4.91
N ILE A 131 -6.31 -1.67 6.22
CA ILE A 131 -5.08 -1.10 6.81
C ILE A 131 -4.40 -2.13 7.70
N ASN A 132 -3.08 -2.23 7.58
CA ASN A 132 -2.28 -3.00 8.51
C ASN A 132 -2.15 -2.28 9.86
N ILE A 133 -2.94 -2.70 10.85
CA ILE A 133 -3.01 -2.06 12.17
C ILE A 133 -1.71 -2.20 12.97
N LEU A 134 -0.83 -3.13 12.58
CA LEU A 134 0.48 -3.33 13.21
C LEU A 134 1.53 -2.35 12.66
N LYS A 135 1.34 -1.86 11.44
CA LYS A 135 2.25 -0.89 10.79
C LYS A 135 1.79 0.56 10.98
N TYR A 136 0.49 0.79 11.12
CA TYR A 136 -0.12 2.12 11.12
C TYR A 136 -0.91 2.40 12.39
N ASP A 137 -0.82 3.62 12.91
CA ASP A 137 -1.64 4.14 14.03
C ASP A 137 -2.87 4.90 13.50
N LEU A 138 -3.74 4.19 12.77
CA LEU A 138 -4.94 4.77 12.14
C LEU A 138 -6.22 4.15 12.74
N PRO A 139 -6.58 4.52 13.98
CA PRO A 139 -7.66 3.85 14.72
C PRO A 139 -9.02 4.00 14.02
N TRP A 140 -9.32 5.17 13.47
CA TRP A 140 -10.58 5.42 12.75
C TRP A 140 -10.76 4.48 11.57
N ASN A 141 -9.74 4.38 10.71
CA ASN A 141 -9.75 3.48 9.56
C ASN A 141 -9.78 2.01 9.98
N ALA A 142 -9.04 1.62 11.03
CA ALA A 142 -9.07 0.27 11.57
C ALA A 142 -10.48 -0.16 12.00
N PHE A 143 -11.29 0.77 12.53
CA PHE A 143 -12.70 0.54 12.86
C PHE A 143 -13.67 0.77 11.70
N GLY A 144 -13.21 1.24 10.55
CA GLY A 144 -14.05 1.57 9.40
C GLY A 144 -14.96 2.78 9.63
N LEU A 145 -14.51 3.71 10.49
CA LEU A 145 -15.28 4.86 10.94
C LEU A 145 -14.69 6.17 10.43
N ASP A 146 -15.56 7.17 10.23
CA ASP A 146 -15.14 8.52 9.87
C ASP A 146 -14.98 9.39 11.13
N PRO A 147 -13.80 9.97 11.39
CA PRO A 147 -13.54 10.79 12.58
C PRO A 147 -14.48 11.99 12.74
N LYS A 148 -15.10 12.47 11.66
CA LYS A 148 -15.99 13.65 11.71
C LYS A 148 -17.43 13.32 12.06
N THR A 149 -17.87 12.10 11.79
CA THR A 149 -19.28 11.71 11.88
C THR A 149 -19.53 10.58 12.88
N ALA A 150 -18.51 9.79 13.20
CA ALA A 150 -18.63 8.63 14.05
C ALA A 150 -18.97 9.00 15.50
N LYS A 151 -19.93 8.25 16.06
CA LYS A 151 -20.36 8.37 17.45
C LYS A 151 -19.66 7.34 18.32
N THR A 152 -19.58 7.63 19.62
CA THR A 152 -18.99 6.70 20.62
C THR A 152 -19.62 5.31 20.60
N GLU A 153 -20.93 5.21 20.36
CA GLU A 153 -21.61 3.92 20.27
C GLU A 153 -21.22 3.11 19.02
N GLU A 154 -20.91 3.78 17.91
CA GLU A 154 -20.41 3.11 16.69
C GLU A 154 -18.98 2.59 16.89
N ILE A 155 -18.15 3.33 17.63
CA ILE A 155 -16.81 2.89 18.04
C ILE A 155 -16.90 1.64 18.90
N LYS A 156 -17.78 1.64 19.91
CA LYS A 156 -18.03 0.47 20.78
C LYS A 156 -18.55 -0.73 19.99
N ALA A 157 -19.50 -0.51 19.08
CA ALA A 157 -20.06 -1.56 18.24
C ALA A 157 -18.98 -2.19 17.34
N SER A 158 -18.22 -1.35 16.62
CA SER A 158 -17.13 -1.81 15.75
C SER A 158 -16.06 -2.57 16.54
N TYR A 159 -15.63 -2.04 17.69
CA TYR A 159 -14.68 -2.75 18.56
C TYR A 159 -15.23 -4.10 19.06
N ARG A 160 -16.50 -4.17 19.45
CA ARG A 160 -17.13 -5.42 19.89
C ARG A 160 -17.16 -6.45 18.77
N ASP A 161 -17.47 -6.05 17.55
CA ASP A 161 -17.55 -6.96 16.41
C ASP A 161 -16.17 -7.47 16.01
N LEU A 162 -15.16 -6.60 15.95
CA LEU A 162 -13.78 -7.02 15.72
C LEU A 162 -13.24 -7.88 16.86
N SER A 163 -13.63 -7.59 18.11
CA SER A 163 -13.24 -8.39 19.28
C SER A 163 -13.74 -9.82 19.16
N LYS A 164 -14.98 -10.07 18.71
CA LYS A 164 -15.48 -11.44 18.50
C LYS A 164 -14.65 -12.23 17.48
N ILE A 165 -14.14 -11.53 16.46
CA ILE A 165 -13.33 -12.13 15.39
C ILE A 165 -11.94 -12.47 15.92
N TYR A 166 -11.26 -11.50 16.55
CA TYR A 166 -9.85 -11.62 16.90
C TYR A 166 -9.57 -12.01 18.36
N HIS A 167 -10.58 -12.23 19.20
CA HIS A 167 -10.37 -12.62 20.60
C HIS A 167 -9.44 -13.83 20.69
N PRO A 168 -8.43 -13.85 21.59
CA PRO A 168 -7.48 -14.95 21.69
C PRO A 168 -8.14 -16.32 21.95
N ASP A 169 -9.31 -16.34 22.59
CA ASP A 169 -10.06 -17.58 22.85
C ASP A 169 -10.77 -18.15 21.60
N ASN A 170 -10.83 -17.40 20.50
CA ASN A 170 -11.41 -17.89 19.26
C ASN A 170 -10.42 -18.80 18.54
N THR A 171 -10.71 -20.10 18.52
CA THR A 171 -9.81 -21.13 17.96
C THR A 171 -9.61 -21.06 16.45
N LYS A 172 -10.44 -20.32 15.70
CA LYS A 172 -10.36 -20.21 14.24
C LYS A 172 -9.69 -18.93 13.77
N THR A 173 -10.03 -17.80 14.39
CA THR A 173 -9.61 -16.46 13.93
C THR A 173 -8.97 -15.62 15.03
N GLY A 174 -8.80 -16.18 16.22
CA GLY A 174 -8.23 -15.50 17.37
C GLY A 174 -6.77 -15.14 17.18
N ASP A 175 -6.44 -13.92 17.55
CA ASP A 175 -5.10 -13.36 17.44
C ASP A 175 -4.87 -12.33 18.56
N ALA A 176 -4.08 -12.72 19.56
CA ALA A 176 -3.81 -11.88 20.72
C ALA A 176 -3.13 -10.54 20.33
N GLN A 177 -2.27 -10.55 19.30
CA GLN A 177 -1.54 -9.36 18.89
C GLN A 177 -2.47 -8.35 18.21
N ILE A 178 -3.32 -8.82 17.29
CA ILE A 178 -4.34 -8.00 16.63
C ILE A 178 -5.35 -7.49 17.66
N PHE A 179 -5.83 -8.36 18.55
CA PHE A 179 -6.78 -8.00 19.60
C PHE A 179 -6.23 -6.91 20.55
N ASN A 180 -5.00 -7.08 21.03
CA ASN A 180 -4.35 -6.08 21.88
C ASN A 180 -4.22 -4.73 21.16
N ARG A 181 -3.84 -4.77 19.88
CA ARG A 181 -3.71 -3.54 19.08
C ARG A 181 -5.05 -2.82 18.89
N LEU A 182 -6.12 -3.56 18.58
CA LEU A 182 -7.48 -3.01 18.50
C LEU A 182 -7.92 -2.41 19.83
N THR A 183 -7.54 -3.03 20.96
CA THR A 183 -7.85 -2.51 22.30
C THR A 183 -7.15 -1.18 22.57
N VAL A 184 -5.88 -1.04 22.17
CA VAL A 184 -5.16 0.23 22.27
C VAL A 184 -5.85 1.32 21.44
N PHE A 185 -6.28 1.01 20.21
CA PHE A 185 -7.03 1.95 19.36
C PHE A 185 -8.39 2.31 19.94
N TYR A 186 -9.11 1.35 20.50
CA TYR A 186 -10.39 1.62 21.14
C TYR A 186 -10.22 2.61 22.30
N LYS A 187 -9.21 2.39 23.15
CA LYS A 187 -8.88 3.29 24.25
C LYS A 187 -8.50 4.68 23.77
N SER A 188 -7.66 4.80 22.74
CA SER A 188 -7.24 6.11 22.23
C SER A 188 -8.39 6.95 21.64
N LEU A 189 -9.49 6.32 21.23
CA LEU A 189 -10.68 7.01 20.74
C LEU A 189 -11.72 7.32 21.82
N THR A 190 -11.71 6.60 22.94
CA THR A 190 -12.79 6.67 23.95
C THR A 190 -12.35 7.25 25.28
N GLU A 191 -11.09 7.05 25.66
CA GLU A 191 -10.50 7.64 26.87
C GLU A 191 -10.06 9.07 26.53
N LYS A 192 -10.70 10.07 27.15
CA LYS A 192 -10.25 11.46 27.10
C LYS A 192 -9.14 11.64 28.13
N PHE A 193 -7.95 12.07 27.69
CA PHE A 193 -6.85 12.50 28.55
C PHE A 193 -6.97 13.99 28.87
#